data_AF-X1A7S1-F1
#
_entry.id   AF-X1A7S1-F1
#
_cell.length_a   1.000
_cell.length_b   1.000
_cell.length_c   1.000
_cell.angle_alpha   90.00
_cell.angle_beta   90.00
_cell.angle_gamma   90.00
#
_symmetry.space_group_name_H-M   'P 1'
#
loop_
_entity.id
_entity.type
_entity.pdbx_description
1 polymer ?
#
loop_
_entity_poly.entity_id
_entity_poly.type
_entity_poly.pdbx_seq_one_letter_code
_entity_poly.pdbx_strand_id
1 'polypeptide(L)'
;MSPLSGVWMTFALWRHYEFSEDKEYLEKRAYPVMKEAMEFVSDFLVEKDGYLVTAPTMSPENAYTLDGKDYPCQLTYAATIDNQTLTAHINNCIKASEILNVDKNLREKWKQVLAKIPPFQVGKDNTIMEWIKDYKELEPGHRHMSHLLGLYPLDQITPKTPELFEAAKRTITKRLKHGGGHTGWSRAWVINFFARLPQEAYNKSPKSAAHAFADYLSGIAFVPYASYSLDNNDLIYFG
;
A
#
# COMPACT_ATOMS: atom_id res chain seq x y z
N MET A 1 -2.96 7.32 -12.37
CA MET A 1 -2.90 7.64 -10.93
C MET A 1 -4.12 7.00 -10.27
N SER A 2 -3.98 6.37 -9.09
CA SER A 2 -5.13 5.76 -8.39
C SER A 2 -6.11 6.86 -7.96
N PRO A 3 -7.44 6.65 -8.04
CA PRO A 3 -8.44 7.62 -7.57
C PRO A 3 -8.37 7.84 -6.05
N LEU A 4 -7.64 7.00 -5.31
CA LEU A 4 -7.53 7.05 -3.86
C LEU A 4 -6.29 7.79 -3.35
N SER A 5 -5.58 8.55 -4.20
CA SER A 5 -4.45 9.37 -3.74
C SER A 5 -4.83 10.34 -2.62
N GLY A 6 -6.02 10.94 -2.66
CA GLY A 6 -6.52 11.80 -1.57
C GLY A 6 -6.72 11.03 -0.26
N VAL A 7 -7.28 9.81 -0.35
CA VAL A 7 -7.45 8.91 0.80
C VAL A 7 -6.10 8.50 1.38
N TRP A 8 -5.11 8.18 0.53
CA TRP A 8 -3.75 7.84 0.95
C TRP A 8 -3.09 8.96 1.77
N MET A 9 -3.29 10.23 1.39
CA MET A 9 -2.77 11.39 2.13
C MET A 9 -3.32 11.50 3.56
N THR A 10 -4.52 10.98 3.82
CA THR A 10 -5.11 10.99 5.18
C THR A 10 -4.34 10.12 6.18
N PHE A 11 -3.53 9.17 5.72
CA PHE A 11 -2.75 8.30 6.61
C PHE A 11 -1.70 9.07 7.40
N ALA A 12 -1.14 10.15 6.86
CA ALA A 12 -0.23 11.01 7.62
C ALA A 12 -0.96 11.71 8.77
N LEU A 13 -2.21 12.14 8.55
CA LEU A 13 -3.04 12.77 9.58
C LEU A 13 -3.37 11.79 10.71
N TRP A 14 -3.83 10.60 10.35
CA TRP A 14 -4.10 9.55 11.33
C TRP A 14 -2.84 9.15 12.10
N ARG A 15 -1.69 8.95 11.43
CA ARG A 15 -0.44 8.62 12.10
C ARG A 15 0.02 9.72 13.05
N HIS A 16 -0.16 11.00 12.71
CA HIS A 16 0.16 12.07 13.65
C HIS A 16 -0.60 11.92 14.97
N TYR A 17 -1.90 11.58 14.90
CA TYR A 17 -2.67 11.25 16.10
C TYR A 17 -2.15 9.98 16.80
N GLU A 18 -1.89 8.89 16.08
CA GLU A 18 -1.42 7.63 16.70
C GLU A 18 -0.13 7.79 17.51
N PHE A 19 0.76 8.70 17.10
CA PHE A 19 2.02 8.94 17.80
C PHE A 19 1.95 10.05 18.86
N SER A 20 0.99 10.98 18.76
CA SER A 20 0.85 12.08 19.72
C SER A 20 -0.21 11.84 20.79
N GLU A 21 -1.19 10.97 20.49
CA GLU A 21 -2.44 10.80 21.24
C GLU A 21 -3.22 12.11 21.49
N ASP A 22 -2.94 13.16 20.72
CA ASP A 22 -3.60 14.46 20.84
C ASP A 22 -5.05 14.40 20.32
N LYS A 23 -5.99 14.28 21.24
CA LYS A 23 -7.42 14.23 20.94
C LYS A 23 -7.96 15.54 20.34
N GLU A 24 -7.41 16.69 20.71
CA GLU A 24 -7.84 17.97 20.14
C GLU A 24 -7.43 18.08 18.67
N TYR A 25 -6.20 17.66 18.35
CA TYR A 25 -5.75 17.50 16.96
C TYR A 25 -6.65 16.53 16.19
N LEU A 26 -6.95 15.37 16.76
CA LEU A 26 -7.81 14.38 16.11
C LEU A 26 -9.18 14.99 15.80
N GLU A 27 -9.82 15.62 16.78
CA GLU A 27 -11.15 16.21 16.64
C GLU A 27 -11.18 17.38 15.65
N LYS A 28 -10.23 18.31 15.75
CA LYS A 28 -10.28 19.59 15.01
C LYS A 28 -9.60 19.55 13.65
N ARG A 29 -8.71 18.59 13.39
CA ARG A 29 -7.88 18.55 12.18
C ARG A 29 -7.98 17.24 11.43
N ALA A 30 -7.62 16.12 12.04
CA ALA A 30 -7.50 14.86 11.30
C ALA A 30 -8.87 14.26 10.95
N TYR A 31 -9.76 14.11 11.94
CA TYR A 31 -11.04 13.42 11.76
C TYR A 31 -11.96 14.09 10.74
N PRO A 32 -12.12 15.44 10.68
CA PRO A 32 -12.95 16.08 9.65
C PRO A 32 -12.48 15.74 8.23
N VAL A 33 -11.17 15.81 7.96
CA VAL A 33 -10.61 15.49 6.64
C VAL A 33 -10.76 14.00 6.31
N MET A 34 -10.52 13.13 7.30
CA MET A 34 -10.74 11.69 7.14
C MET A 34 -12.20 11.36 6.83
N LYS A 35 -13.14 12.04 7.50
CA LYS A 35 -14.58 11.86 7.30
C LYS A 35 -15.02 12.30 5.90
N GLU A 36 -14.58 13.46 5.42
CA GLU A 36 -14.88 13.93 4.06
C GLU A 36 -14.27 13.00 2.99
N ALA A 37 -13.06 12.48 3.21
CA ALA A 37 -12.48 11.47 2.33
C ALA A 37 -13.34 10.19 2.29
N MET A 38 -13.96 9.81 3.42
CA MET A 38 -14.88 8.67 3.48
C MET A 38 -16.23 8.95 2.77
N GLU A 39 -16.68 10.20 2.74
CA GLU A 39 -17.85 10.61 1.93
C GLU A 39 -17.57 10.41 0.44
N PHE A 40 -16.43 10.90 -0.06
CA PHE A 40 -15.99 10.61 -1.44
C PHE A 40 -15.93 9.12 -1.73
N VAL A 41 -15.31 8.33 -0.83
CA VAL A 41 -15.23 6.87 -0.99
C VAL A 41 -16.62 6.25 -1.11
N SER A 42 -17.58 6.68 -0.30
CA SER A 42 -18.94 6.13 -0.30
C SER A 42 -19.66 6.37 -1.63
N ASP A 43 -19.43 7.54 -2.24
CA ASP A 43 -20.02 7.91 -3.53
C ASP A 43 -19.28 7.30 -4.73
N PHE A 44 -17.98 7.02 -4.59
CA PHE A 44 -17.14 6.49 -5.66
C PHE A 44 -17.23 4.97 -5.82
N LEU A 45 -17.53 4.23 -4.76
CA LEU A 45 -17.61 2.77 -4.79
C LEU A 45 -18.86 2.29 -5.55
N VAL A 46 -18.69 1.24 -6.35
CA VAL A 46 -19.77 0.59 -7.09
C VAL A 46 -19.88 -0.88 -6.69
N GLU A 47 -21.09 -1.45 -6.74
CA GLU A 47 -21.30 -2.86 -6.41
C GLU A 47 -20.95 -3.77 -7.59
N LYS A 48 -20.16 -4.82 -7.32
CA LYS A 48 -19.80 -5.85 -8.29
C LYS A 48 -19.56 -7.17 -7.57
N ASP A 49 -20.28 -8.22 -8.00
CA ASP A 49 -20.12 -9.59 -7.52
C ASP A 49 -20.23 -9.70 -5.97
N GLY A 50 -21.09 -8.88 -5.37
CA GLY A 50 -21.32 -8.82 -3.91
C GLY A 50 -20.34 -7.94 -3.13
N TYR A 51 -19.33 -7.37 -3.79
CA TYR A 51 -18.33 -6.47 -3.21
C TYR A 51 -18.57 -5.01 -3.64
N LEU A 52 -18.04 -4.07 -2.85
CA LEU A 52 -17.91 -2.67 -3.20
C LEU A 52 -16.50 -2.42 -3.75
N VAL A 53 -16.42 -1.97 -5.00
CA VAL A 53 -15.16 -1.88 -5.75
C VAL A 53 -14.92 -0.48 -6.30
N THR A 54 -13.65 -0.10 -6.45
CA THR A 54 -13.25 1.06 -7.26
C THR A 54 -13.29 0.70 -8.74
N ALA A 55 -13.91 1.54 -9.57
CA ALA A 55 -13.95 1.34 -11.02
C ALA A 55 -14.17 2.67 -11.76
N PRO A 56 -13.28 3.10 -12.67
CA PRO A 56 -11.99 2.47 -13.00
C PRO A 56 -10.92 2.74 -11.93
N THR A 57 -9.91 1.88 -11.89
CA THR A 57 -8.68 2.07 -11.12
C THR A 57 -7.48 1.41 -11.83
N MET A 58 -6.29 1.50 -11.25
CA MET A 58 -5.06 0.86 -11.75
C MET A 58 -4.10 0.58 -10.59
N SER A 59 -3.22 -0.41 -10.75
CA SER A 59 -1.98 -0.41 -9.94
C SER A 59 -1.03 0.63 -10.54
N PRO A 60 -0.52 1.60 -9.76
CA PRO A 60 0.32 2.68 -10.27
C PRO A 60 1.43 2.18 -11.19
N GLU A 61 1.38 2.66 -12.44
CA GLU A 61 2.43 2.55 -13.45
C GLU A 61 2.77 1.13 -13.92
N ASN A 62 2.12 0.10 -13.38
CA ASN A 62 2.29 -1.28 -13.81
C ASN A 62 1.18 -1.71 -14.79
N ALA A 63 1.47 -2.71 -15.61
CA ALA A 63 0.57 -3.23 -16.63
C ALA A 63 0.51 -4.75 -16.64
N TYR A 64 -0.59 -5.28 -17.15
CA TYR A 64 -0.83 -6.70 -17.32
C TYR A 64 -1.36 -7.02 -18.73
N THR A 65 -1.40 -8.30 -19.06
CA THR A 65 -2.03 -8.83 -20.28
C THR A 65 -3.25 -9.67 -19.94
N LEU A 66 -4.22 -9.65 -20.84
CA LEU A 66 -5.38 -10.54 -20.77
C LEU A 66 -5.10 -11.80 -21.59
N ASP A 67 -5.66 -12.93 -21.18
CA ASP A 67 -5.51 -14.18 -21.92
C ASP A 67 -5.94 -14.01 -23.39
N GLY A 68 -5.05 -14.40 -24.30
CA GLY A 68 -5.27 -14.26 -25.75
C GLY A 68 -5.13 -12.84 -26.30
N LYS A 69 -4.59 -11.89 -25.53
CA LYS A 69 -4.34 -10.51 -25.96
C LYS A 69 -2.91 -10.07 -25.64
N ASP A 70 -2.20 -9.60 -26.66
CA ASP A 70 -0.80 -9.19 -26.55
C ASP A 70 -0.60 -7.69 -26.24
N TYR A 71 -1.68 -6.93 -26.01
CA TYR A 71 -1.59 -5.50 -25.69
C TYR A 71 -1.63 -5.23 -24.17
N PRO A 72 -0.86 -4.24 -23.68
CA PRO A 72 -0.84 -3.88 -22.26
C PRO A 72 -2.16 -3.29 -21.79
N CYS A 73 -2.63 -3.73 -20.63
CA CYS A 73 -3.76 -3.18 -19.90
C CYS A 73 -3.27 -2.58 -18.58
N GLN A 74 -3.73 -1.37 -18.26
CA GLN A 74 -3.42 -0.69 -16.99
C GLN A 74 -4.68 -0.47 -16.13
N LEU A 75 -5.82 -0.21 -16.77
CA LEU A 75 -7.10 0.00 -16.09
C LEU A 75 -7.73 -1.33 -15.71
N THR A 76 -8.19 -1.42 -14.47
CA THR A 76 -8.97 -2.51 -13.89
C THR A 76 -10.09 -1.93 -13.01
N TYR A 77 -10.79 -2.80 -12.30
CA TYR A 77 -11.52 -2.46 -11.07
C TYR A 77 -10.81 -3.12 -9.87
N ALA A 78 -11.04 -2.61 -8.66
CA ALA A 78 -10.57 -3.18 -7.39
C ALA A 78 -9.10 -3.62 -7.38
N ALA A 79 -8.19 -2.77 -7.86
CA ALA A 79 -6.76 -3.03 -7.74
C ALA A 79 -6.39 -3.22 -6.25
N THR A 80 -5.45 -4.12 -5.94
CA THR A 80 -5.15 -4.47 -4.54
C THR A 80 -4.66 -3.27 -3.72
N ILE A 81 -3.95 -2.33 -4.35
CA ILE A 81 -3.58 -1.04 -3.76
C ILE A 81 -4.80 -0.29 -3.20
N ASP A 82 -5.90 -0.26 -3.95
CA ASP A 82 -7.11 0.44 -3.55
C ASP A 82 -7.81 -0.29 -2.42
N ASN A 83 -7.94 -1.62 -2.51
CA ASN A 83 -8.60 -2.42 -1.47
C ASN A 83 -7.85 -2.32 -0.13
N GLN A 84 -6.50 -2.30 -0.16
CA GLN A 84 -5.67 -2.07 1.03
C GLN A 84 -5.89 -0.66 1.60
N THR A 85 -5.85 0.36 0.73
CA THR A 85 -6.06 1.77 1.11
C THR A 85 -7.44 1.98 1.72
N LEU A 86 -8.51 1.47 1.10
CA LEU A 86 -9.87 1.56 1.61
C LEU A 86 -10.01 0.87 2.95
N THR A 87 -9.54 -0.37 3.06
CA THR A 87 -9.62 -1.13 4.30
C THR A 87 -8.92 -0.41 5.45
N ALA A 88 -7.73 0.16 5.23
CA ALA A 88 -7.02 0.92 6.27
C ALA A 88 -7.73 2.24 6.60
N HIS A 89 -8.15 3.01 5.60
CA HIS A 89 -8.82 4.29 5.81
C HIS A 89 -10.14 4.13 6.57
N ILE A 90 -10.98 3.17 6.16
CA ILE A 90 -12.26 2.90 6.81
C ILE A 90 -12.04 2.49 8.28
N ASN A 91 -11.05 1.63 8.55
CA ASN A 91 -10.70 1.27 9.93
C ASN A 91 -10.26 2.48 10.75
N ASN A 92 -9.45 3.38 10.19
CA ASN A 92 -9.00 4.59 10.88
C ASN A 92 -10.17 5.54 11.16
N CYS A 93 -11.11 5.72 10.22
CA CYS A 93 -12.33 6.49 10.44
C CYS A 93 -13.20 5.90 11.55
N ILE A 94 -13.38 4.58 11.58
CA ILE A 94 -14.11 3.86 12.63
C ILE A 94 -13.43 4.11 13.99
N LYS A 95 -12.12 3.88 14.10
CA LYS A 95 -11.35 4.10 15.35
C LYS A 95 -11.44 5.54 15.83
N ALA A 96 -11.22 6.52 14.95
CA ALA A 96 -11.31 7.94 15.27
C ALA A 96 -12.69 8.31 15.82
N SER A 97 -13.74 7.84 15.15
CA SER A 97 -15.14 8.02 15.58
C SER A 97 -15.43 7.40 16.95
N GLU A 98 -14.84 6.24 17.27
CA GLU A 98 -14.96 5.59 18.59
C GLU A 98 -14.23 6.36 19.69
N ILE A 99 -13.00 6.80 19.41
CA ILE A 99 -12.15 7.56 20.35
C ILE A 99 -12.80 8.90 20.73
N LEU A 100 -13.36 9.60 19.74
CA LEU A 100 -14.07 10.87 19.91
C LEU A 100 -15.51 10.68 20.40
N ASN A 101 -16.03 9.46 20.36
CA ASN A 101 -17.42 9.11 20.66
C ASN A 101 -18.45 9.93 19.85
N VAL A 102 -18.19 10.10 18.55
CA VAL A 102 -19.05 10.82 17.60
C VAL A 102 -19.55 9.90 16.49
N ASP A 103 -20.51 10.35 15.67
CA ASP A 103 -20.89 9.73 14.39
C ASP A 103 -21.25 8.24 14.43
N LYS A 104 -21.85 7.76 15.53
CA LYS A 104 -22.22 6.34 15.71
C LYS A 104 -22.94 5.71 14.52
N ASN A 105 -23.88 6.43 13.90
CA ASN A 105 -24.63 5.91 12.75
C ASN A 105 -23.76 5.80 11.48
N LEU A 106 -22.86 6.76 11.25
CA LEU A 106 -21.92 6.68 10.12
C LEU A 106 -20.92 5.54 10.34
N ARG A 107 -20.42 5.39 11.58
CA ARG A 107 -19.53 4.29 11.95
C ARG A 107 -20.13 2.91 11.63
N GLU A 108 -21.41 2.70 11.91
CA GLU A 108 -22.07 1.44 11.56
C GLU A 108 -22.20 1.25 10.04
N LYS A 109 -22.47 2.31 9.26
CA LYS A 109 -22.43 2.25 7.79
C LYS A 109 -21.02 1.91 7.29
N TRP A 110 -19.98 2.51 7.86
CA TRP A 110 -18.59 2.25 7.49
C TRP A 110 -18.19 0.81 7.77
N LYS A 111 -18.65 0.20 8.87
CA LYS A 111 -18.45 -1.24 9.13
C LYS A 111 -19.10 -2.13 8.06
N GLN A 112 -20.28 -1.75 7.57
CA GLN A 112 -20.95 -2.48 6.47
C GLN A 112 -20.19 -2.34 5.15
N VAL A 113 -19.67 -1.14 4.84
CA VAL A 113 -18.83 -0.92 3.67
C VAL A 113 -17.53 -1.74 3.77
N LEU A 114 -16.86 -1.71 4.92
CA LEU A 114 -15.64 -2.46 5.19
C LEU A 114 -15.83 -3.97 4.93
N ALA A 115 -16.94 -4.53 5.39
CA ALA A 115 -17.26 -5.95 5.20
C ALA A 115 -17.47 -6.34 3.71
N LYS A 116 -17.71 -5.35 2.84
CA LYS A 116 -17.89 -5.53 1.39
C LYS A 116 -16.64 -5.14 0.57
N ILE A 117 -15.53 -4.75 1.17
CA ILE A 117 -14.28 -4.51 0.41
C ILE A 117 -13.69 -5.87 0.01
N PRO A 118 -13.23 -6.05 -1.24
CA PRO A 118 -12.61 -7.31 -1.67
C PRO A 118 -11.43 -7.71 -0.79
N PRO A 119 -11.32 -9.00 -0.41
CA PRO A 119 -10.18 -9.48 0.38
C PRO A 119 -8.89 -9.47 -0.45
N PHE A 120 -7.75 -9.43 0.25
CA PHE A 120 -6.45 -9.60 -0.39
C PHE A 120 -6.24 -11.08 -0.74
N GLN A 121 -5.74 -11.35 -1.95
CA GLN A 121 -5.67 -12.70 -2.48
C GLN A 121 -4.24 -13.09 -2.84
N VAL A 122 -3.96 -14.39 -2.72
CA VAL A 122 -2.71 -15.02 -3.15
C VAL A 122 -2.93 -15.64 -4.53
N GLY A 123 -2.07 -15.28 -5.48
CA GLY A 123 -2.13 -15.78 -6.85
C GLY A 123 -1.55 -17.18 -6.99
N LYS A 124 -1.65 -17.75 -8.20
CA LYS A 124 -1.16 -19.11 -8.50
C LYS A 124 0.35 -19.24 -8.33
N ASP A 125 1.11 -18.15 -8.45
CA ASP A 125 2.55 -18.12 -8.23
C ASP A 125 2.93 -17.93 -6.75
N ASN A 126 1.95 -17.99 -5.83
CA ASN A 126 2.07 -17.76 -4.40
C ASN A 126 2.51 -16.34 -4.02
N THR A 127 2.35 -15.36 -4.90
CA THR A 127 2.56 -13.94 -4.57
C THR A 127 1.23 -13.25 -4.24
N ILE A 128 1.29 -12.08 -3.59
CA ILE A 128 0.10 -11.24 -3.44
C ILE A 128 -0.35 -10.78 -4.83
N MET A 129 -1.62 -11.00 -5.16
CA MET A 129 -2.18 -10.53 -6.42
C MET A 129 -2.17 -9.00 -6.49
N GLU A 130 -1.69 -8.44 -7.59
CA GLU A 130 -1.63 -6.99 -7.78
C GLU A 130 -2.98 -6.39 -8.25
N TRP A 131 -3.76 -7.21 -8.97
CA TRP A 131 -5.08 -6.85 -9.48
C TRP A 131 -6.13 -7.84 -8.96
N ILE A 132 -7.42 -7.52 -9.17
CA ILE A 132 -8.55 -8.33 -8.71
C ILE A 132 -8.59 -9.76 -9.29
N LYS A 133 -7.90 -9.99 -10.42
CA LYS A 133 -7.68 -11.31 -11.00
C LYS A 133 -6.19 -11.56 -11.16
N ASP A 134 -5.82 -12.83 -11.20
CA ASP A 134 -4.44 -13.29 -11.36
C ASP A 134 -3.98 -13.13 -12.83
N TYR A 135 -3.86 -11.87 -13.25
CA TYR A 135 -3.44 -11.50 -14.60
C TYR A 135 -1.94 -11.73 -14.79
N LYS A 136 -1.55 -12.02 -16.03
CA LYS A 136 -0.13 -12.08 -16.40
C LYS A 136 0.45 -10.67 -16.43
N GLU A 137 1.30 -10.39 -15.46
CA GLU A 137 2.10 -9.18 -15.37
C GLU A 137 3.07 -9.03 -16.54
N LEU A 138 3.24 -7.78 -17.03
CA LEU A 138 4.19 -7.45 -18.10
C LEU A 138 5.59 -7.13 -17.60
N GLU A 139 5.71 -6.49 -16.43
CA GLU A 139 6.99 -6.10 -15.84
C GLU A 139 7.20 -6.74 -14.46
N PRO A 140 7.61 -8.02 -14.36
CA PRO A 140 7.85 -8.66 -13.07
C PRO A 140 8.85 -7.94 -12.15
N GLY A 141 9.76 -7.16 -12.74
CA GLY A 141 10.74 -6.30 -12.06
C GLY A 141 10.32 -4.84 -11.92
N HIS A 142 9.01 -4.54 -11.98
CA HIS A 142 8.52 -3.17 -11.90
C HIS A 142 8.97 -2.47 -10.60
N ARG A 143 9.19 -1.15 -10.68
CA ARG A 143 9.70 -0.35 -9.55
C ARG A 143 8.67 -0.16 -8.43
N HIS A 144 7.38 -0.20 -8.75
CA HIS A 144 6.32 -0.17 -7.74
C HIS A 144 6.02 -1.57 -7.19
N MET A 145 5.71 -1.63 -5.90
CA MET A 145 5.13 -2.78 -5.22
C MET A 145 3.81 -2.36 -4.56
N SER A 146 2.97 -1.66 -5.30
CA SER A 146 1.75 -0.99 -4.82
C SER A 146 0.73 -1.90 -4.14
N HIS A 147 0.77 -3.19 -4.42
CA HIS A 147 -0.08 -4.18 -3.75
C HIS A 147 0.51 -4.68 -2.41
N LEU A 148 1.58 -4.05 -1.90
CA LEU A 148 2.19 -4.32 -0.60
C LEU A 148 2.05 -3.14 0.39
N LEU A 149 1.16 -2.18 0.14
CA LEU A 149 0.89 -1.13 1.14
C LEU A 149 0.45 -1.72 2.47
N GLY A 150 -0.34 -2.81 2.41
CA GLY A 150 -0.75 -3.61 3.56
C GLY A 150 0.40 -4.14 4.42
N LEU A 151 1.58 -4.37 3.83
CA LEU A 151 2.80 -4.75 4.55
C LEU A 151 3.53 -3.52 5.11
N TYR A 152 3.69 -2.49 4.29
CA TYR A 152 4.24 -1.19 4.70
C TYR A 152 3.82 -0.10 3.70
N PRO A 153 3.42 1.09 4.17
CA PRO A 153 3.40 1.59 5.56
C PRO A 153 2.24 1.10 6.44
N LEU A 154 1.24 0.43 5.90
CA LEU A 154 0.08 -0.06 6.66
C LEU A 154 0.45 -1.32 7.47
N ASP A 155 -0.52 -1.89 8.19
CA ASP A 155 -0.33 -2.97 9.16
C ASP A 155 -1.30 -4.14 8.94
N GLN A 156 -1.78 -4.31 7.71
CA GLN A 156 -2.79 -5.31 7.35
C GLN A 156 -2.18 -6.66 6.97
N ILE A 157 -0.92 -6.69 6.57
CA ILE A 157 -0.14 -7.90 6.27
C ILE A 157 0.99 -7.99 7.29
N THR A 158 0.83 -8.88 8.27
CA THR A 158 1.74 -9.05 9.41
C THR A 158 1.95 -10.54 9.70
N PRO A 159 2.84 -10.95 10.63
CA PRO A 159 2.95 -12.35 11.04
C PRO A 159 1.63 -12.97 11.54
N LYS A 160 0.63 -12.15 11.92
CA LYS A 160 -0.72 -12.61 12.32
C LYS A 160 -1.61 -12.98 11.12
N THR A 161 -1.20 -12.64 9.90
CA THR A 161 -1.84 -13.03 8.63
C THR A 161 -0.85 -13.91 7.84
N PRO A 162 -0.55 -15.13 8.31
CA PRO A 162 0.63 -15.88 7.88
C PRO A 162 0.66 -16.18 6.37
N GLU A 163 -0.49 -16.51 5.78
CA GLU A 163 -0.59 -16.77 4.34
C GLU A 163 -0.22 -15.55 3.49
N LEU A 164 -0.84 -14.40 3.77
CA LEU A 164 -0.54 -13.14 3.08
C LEU A 164 0.89 -12.66 3.37
N PHE A 165 1.40 -12.90 4.57
CA PHE A 165 2.74 -12.50 4.96
C PHE A 165 3.82 -13.30 4.20
N GLU A 166 3.63 -14.61 4.04
CA GLU A 166 4.49 -15.43 3.19
C GLU A 166 4.38 -15.05 1.71
N ALA A 167 3.17 -14.76 1.23
CA ALA A 167 2.97 -14.29 -0.14
C ALA A 167 3.67 -12.94 -0.40
N ALA A 168 3.64 -12.01 0.57
CA ALA A 168 4.35 -10.73 0.47
C ALA A 168 5.87 -10.90 0.39
N LYS A 169 6.45 -11.83 1.16
CA LYS A 169 7.88 -12.20 1.04
C LYS A 169 8.21 -12.68 -0.37
N ARG A 170 7.35 -13.52 -0.95
CA ARG A 170 7.51 -14.04 -2.31
C ARG A 170 7.37 -12.93 -3.36
N THR A 171 6.41 -12.02 -3.18
CA THR A 171 6.27 -10.82 -4.03
C THR A 171 7.56 -10.00 -4.07
N ILE A 172 8.12 -9.65 -2.90
CA ILE A 172 9.37 -8.87 -2.81
C ILE A 172 10.51 -9.62 -3.50
N THR A 173 10.65 -10.92 -3.21
CA THR A 173 11.68 -11.76 -3.83
C THR A 173 11.55 -11.81 -5.34
N LYS A 174 10.33 -11.97 -5.87
CA LYS A 174 10.04 -11.97 -7.32
C LYS A 174 10.43 -10.63 -7.95
N ARG A 175 10.03 -9.51 -7.36
CA ARG A 175 10.38 -8.16 -7.84
C ARG A 175 11.89 -7.94 -7.91
N LEU A 176 12.61 -8.24 -6.83
CA LEU A 176 14.06 -8.04 -6.75
C LEU A 176 14.84 -8.97 -7.69
N LYS A 177 14.38 -10.22 -7.85
CA LYS A 177 14.96 -11.19 -8.81
C LYS A 177 14.91 -10.67 -10.25
N HIS A 178 13.88 -9.90 -10.61
CA HIS A 178 13.69 -9.36 -11.95
C HIS A 178 14.15 -7.89 -12.11
N GLY A 179 14.89 -7.33 -11.15
CA GLY A 179 15.47 -5.99 -11.25
C GLY A 179 14.60 -4.84 -10.72
N GLY A 180 13.53 -5.14 -9.98
CA GLY A 180 12.78 -4.15 -9.21
C GLY A 180 13.60 -3.57 -8.06
N GLY A 181 13.11 -2.48 -7.44
CA GLY A 181 13.84 -1.84 -6.34
C GLY A 181 15.05 -1.03 -6.78
N HIS A 182 15.11 -0.55 -8.03
CA HIS A 182 16.33 0.08 -8.56
C HIS A 182 16.37 1.61 -8.41
N THR A 183 15.23 2.31 -8.31
CA THR A 183 15.16 3.76 -8.07
C THR A 183 15.34 4.10 -6.59
N GLY A 184 15.74 5.34 -6.26
CA GLY A 184 15.99 5.76 -4.87
C GLY A 184 14.81 5.46 -3.92
N TRP A 185 13.62 5.98 -4.23
CA TRP A 185 12.43 5.78 -3.41
C TRP A 185 11.99 4.31 -3.36
N SER A 186 12.18 3.56 -4.44
CA SER A 186 11.83 2.14 -4.49
C SER A 186 12.76 1.31 -3.60
N ARG A 187 14.06 1.66 -3.54
CA ARG A 187 15.03 1.08 -2.59
C ARG A 187 14.65 1.40 -1.15
N ALA A 188 14.34 2.65 -0.84
CA ALA A 188 13.90 3.07 0.49
C ALA A 188 12.65 2.28 0.93
N TRP A 189 11.71 2.05 0.02
CA TRP A 189 10.53 1.25 0.32
C TRP A 189 10.86 -0.23 0.54
N VAL A 190 11.77 -0.81 -0.25
CA VAL A 190 12.28 -2.17 -0.05
C VAL A 190 12.94 -2.33 1.33
N ILE A 191 13.74 -1.35 1.77
CA ILE A 191 14.33 -1.34 3.13
C ILE A 191 13.23 -1.44 4.18
N ASN A 192 12.17 -0.64 4.06
CA ASN A 192 11.02 -0.68 4.98
C ASN A 192 10.26 -2.02 4.93
N PHE A 193 10.12 -2.64 3.76
CA PHE A 193 9.54 -3.98 3.67
C PHE A 193 10.38 -4.99 4.43
N PHE A 194 11.70 -5.01 4.23
CA PHE A 194 12.57 -5.91 4.98
C PHE A 194 12.50 -5.64 6.49
N ALA A 195 12.42 -4.38 6.92
CA ALA A 195 12.22 -4.02 8.34
C ALA A 195 10.96 -4.63 8.96
N ARG A 196 9.92 -4.89 8.15
CA ARG A 196 8.69 -5.59 8.57
C ARG A 196 8.79 -7.12 8.52
N LEU A 197 9.81 -7.68 7.86
CA LEU A 197 10.04 -9.12 7.77
C LEU A 197 10.94 -9.62 8.92
N PRO A 198 10.77 -10.87 9.38
CA PRO A 198 11.63 -11.45 10.41
C PRO A 198 13.10 -11.52 9.97
N GLN A 199 14.02 -11.39 10.93
CA GLN A 199 15.47 -11.26 10.72
C GLN A 199 16.09 -12.39 9.88
N GLU A 200 15.51 -13.59 9.89
CA GLU A 200 15.98 -14.73 9.09
C GLU A 200 15.87 -14.51 7.58
N ALA A 201 15.01 -13.59 7.12
CA ALA A 201 14.87 -13.24 5.70
C ALA A 201 16.07 -12.45 5.16
N TYR A 202 16.87 -11.82 6.02
CA TYR A 202 18.00 -10.98 5.64
C TYR A 202 19.21 -11.78 5.17
N ASN A 203 19.38 -13.01 5.67
CA ASN A 203 20.62 -13.78 5.49
C ASN A 203 20.61 -14.70 4.26
N LYS A 204 19.50 -14.80 3.53
CA LYS A 204 19.33 -15.76 2.41
C LYS A 204 19.26 -15.14 1.02
N SER A 205 19.34 -13.81 0.90
CA SER A 205 19.32 -13.12 -0.40
C SER A 205 20.66 -12.42 -0.67
N PRO A 206 21.32 -12.68 -1.82
CA PRO A 206 22.49 -11.91 -2.26
C PRO A 206 22.15 -10.44 -2.59
N LYS A 207 20.88 -10.05 -2.54
CA LYS A 207 20.37 -8.68 -2.53
C LYS A 207 19.52 -8.43 -1.27
N SER A 208 20.09 -8.74 -0.11
CA SER A 208 19.47 -8.53 1.20
C SER A 208 19.23 -7.04 1.49
N ALA A 209 18.49 -6.71 2.55
CA ALA A 209 18.35 -5.32 3.00
C ALA A 209 19.70 -4.62 3.23
N ALA A 210 20.75 -5.36 3.62
CA ALA A 210 22.10 -4.83 3.74
C ALA A 210 22.71 -4.43 2.39
N HIS A 211 22.46 -5.20 1.33
CA HIS A 211 22.85 -4.81 -0.03
C HIS A 211 21.99 -3.67 -0.56
N ALA A 212 20.66 -3.71 -0.34
CA ALA A 212 19.78 -2.61 -0.71
C ALA A 212 20.16 -1.31 0.01
N PHE A 213 20.55 -1.38 1.28
CA PHE A 213 21.03 -0.27 2.10
C PHE A 213 22.43 0.21 1.66
N ALA A 214 23.36 -0.71 1.39
CA ALA A 214 24.68 -0.36 0.85
C ALA A 214 24.59 0.26 -0.56
N ASP A 215 23.72 -0.27 -1.42
CA ASP A 215 23.42 0.26 -2.76
C ASP A 215 22.65 1.58 -2.69
N TYR A 216 21.81 1.78 -1.66
CA TYR A 216 21.13 3.04 -1.41
C TYR A 216 22.11 4.13 -1.00
N LEU A 217 23.00 3.84 -0.04
CA LEU A 217 24.05 4.75 0.40
C LEU A 217 25.08 5.05 -0.71
N SER A 218 25.46 4.04 -1.51
CA SER A 218 26.37 4.24 -2.64
C SER A 218 25.72 5.04 -3.77
N GLY A 219 24.40 4.89 -3.96
CA GLY A 219 23.60 5.73 -4.84
C GLY A 219 23.58 7.20 -4.41
N ILE A 220 23.35 7.47 -3.12
CA ILE A 220 23.38 8.84 -2.55
C ILE A 220 24.76 9.50 -2.73
N ALA A 221 25.84 8.73 -2.61
CA ALA A 221 27.20 9.25 -2.77
C ALA A 221 27.57 9.61 -4.23
N PHE A 222 26.82 9.15 -5.23
CA PHE A 222 27.19 9.28 -6.66
C PHE A 222 26.02 9.62 -7.60
N VAL A 223 25.00 10.37 -7.16
CA VAL A 223 24.04 10.99 -8.11
C VAL A 223 24.62 12.32 -8.60
N PRO A 224 24.95 12.49 -9.90
CA PRO A 224 25.23 13.80 -10.44
C PRO A 224 23.96 14.66 -10.36
N TYR A 225 24.15 15.94 -10.06
CA TYR A 225 23.22 17.01 -9.68
C TYR A 225 21.87 17.16 -10.45
N ALA A 226 21.55 16.32 -11.43
CA ALA A 226 20.43 16.48 -12.36
C ALA A 226 19.16 15.64 -12.06
N SER A 227 19.08 14.87 -10.97
CA SER A 227 17.86 14.09 -10.65
C SER A 227 17.58 13.94 -9.16
N TYR A 228 17.49 15.07 -8.44
CA TYR A 228 16.96 15.09 -7.08
C TYR A 228 15.46 14.78 -7.07
N SER A 229 15.06 13.61 -6.58
CA SER A 229 13.74 13.42 -5.97
C SER A 229 13.89 13.54 -4.45
N LEU A 230 13.13 14.46 -3.84
CA LEU A 230 13.16 14.75 -2.41
C LEU A 230 12.56 13.63 -1.55
N ASP A 231 11.77 12.73 -2.15
CA ASP A 231 11.17 11.57 -1.47
C ASP A 231 12.22 10.62 -0.85
N ASN A 232 13.50 10.77 -1.23
CA ASN A 232 14.60 9.98 -0.71
C ASN A 232 15.08 10.43 0.70
N ASN A 233 14.70 11.62 1.20
CA ASN A 233 15.32 12.18 2.41
C ASN A 233 14.43 12.23 3.66
N ASP A 234 13.17 11.79 3.61
CA ASP A 234 12.23 11.96 4.73
C ASP A 234 12.36 10.92 5.86
N LEU A 235 13.44 10.15 5.91
CA LEU A 235 13.73 9.22 7.00
C LEU A 235 15.23 9.29 7.32
N ILE A 236 15.59 10.17 8.26
CA ILE A 236 16.62 10.04 9.33
C ILE A 236 16.86 11.47 9.87
N TYR A 237 16.08 11.87 10.86
CA TYR A 237 16.53 12.80 11.90
C TYR A 237 16.39 12.05 13.22
N PHE A 238 17.47 11.38 13.63
CA PHE A 238 17.65 11.05 15.04
C PHE A 238 18.19 12.31 15.71
N GLY A 239 17.31 13.00 16.44
CA GLY A 239 17.72 13.94 17.49
C GLY A 239 18.00 13.22 18.79
#